data_AF-A0A2E7BMN9-F1
#
_entry.id   AF-A0A2E7BMN9-F1
#
_cell.length_a   1.000
_cell.length_b   1.000
_cell.length_c   1.000
_cell.angle_alpha   90.00
_cell.angle_beta   90.00
_cell.angle_gamma   90.00
#
_symmetry.space_group_name_H-M   'P 1'
#
loop_
_entity.id
_entity.type
_entity.pdbx_description
1 polymer ?
#
loop_
_entity_poly.entity_id
_entity_poly.type
_entity_poly.pdbx_seq_one_letter_code
_entity_poly.pdbx_strand_id
1 'polypeptide(L)' 'AEGSGGLSYASTQIPKLGTRFNFVSQVGLGLQSHQSANGQFITGFHWLHVSNNSLNGSSHNPDIQAIGIYLGWRLP' A
#
# COMPACT_ATOMS: atom_id res chain seq x y z
N ALA A 1 14.09 -3.66 -3.46
CA ALA A 1 12.75 -3.72 -4.08
C ALA A 1 11.87 -4.57 -3.20
N GLU A 2 10.62 -4.18 -3.03
CA GLU A 2 9.64 -4.90 -2.22
C GLU A 2 8.33 -5.03 -3.00
N GLY A 3 7.58 -6.09 -2.71
CA GLY A 3 6.24 -6.31 -3.25
C GLY A 3 5.43 -7.08 -2.24
N SER A 4 4.18 -6.67 -2.03
CA SER A 4 3.27 -7.37 -1.13
C SER A 4 1.82 -7.27 -1.60
N GLY A 5 1.00 -8.19 -1.10
CA GLY A 5 -0.43 -8.18 -1.31
C GLY A 5 -1.14 -8.59 -0.02
N GLY A 6 -2.40 -8.21 0.10
CA GLY A 6 -3.17 -8.45 1.31
C GLY A 6 -4.65 -8.15 1.18
N LEU A 7 -5.33 -8.14 2.31
CA LEU A 7 -6.75 -7.81 2.43
C LEU A 7 -6.88 -6.53 3.23
N SER A 8 -7.84 -5.70 2.86
CA SER A 8 -8.20 -4.49 3.60
C SER A 8 -9.70 -4.50 3.91
N TYR A 9 -10.05 -4.01 5.09
CA TYR A 9 -11.43 -3.75 5.47
C TYR A 9 -11.55 -2.35 6.06
N ALA A 10 -12.36 -1.50 5.44
CA ALA A 10 -12.58 -0.12 5.85
C ALA A 10 -13.96 0.06 6.52
N SER A 11 -14.07 1.06 7.40
CA SER A 11 -15.35 1.44 8.03
C SER A 11 -16.37 1.99 7.03
N THR A 12 -15.88 2.52 5.90
CA THR A 12 -16.65 3.09 4.79
C THR A 12 -16.28 2.40 3.47
N GLN A 13 -17.05 2.64 2.41
CA GLN A 13 -16.71 2.12 1.08
C GLN A 13 -15.47 2.84 0.55
N ILE A 14 -14.42 2.08 0.27
CA ILE A 14 -13.19 2.58 -0.34
C ILE A 14 -12.82 1.61 -1.46
N PRO A 15 -12.71 2.05 -2.71
CA PRO A 15 -12.91 3.43 -3.16
C PRO A 15 -14.40 3.84 -3.09
N LYS A 16 -14.71 5.13 -3.28
CA LYS A 16 -16.11 5.60 -3.25
C LYS A 16 -16.92 4.84 -4.32
N LEU A 17 -18.09 4.30 -3.94
CA LEU A 17 -18.92 3.36 -4.74
C LEU A 17 -18.38 1.92 -4.85
N GLY A 18 -17.25 1.62 -4.22
CA GLY A 18 -16.71 0.27 -4.09
C GLY A 18 -17.27 -0.47 -2.88
N THR A 19 -16.42 -1.27 -2.25
CA THR A 19 -16.76 -2.11 -1.09
C THR A 19 -15.97 -1.69 0.15
N ARG A 20 -16.40 -2.20 1.31
CA ARG A 20 -15.61 -2.09 2.55
C ARG A 20 -14.42 -3.04 2.54
N PHE A 21 -14.61 -4.23 1.98
CA PHE A 21 -13.57 -5.24 1.80
C PHE A 21 -12.91 -5.10 0.43
N ASN A 22 -11.58 -5.07 0.36
CA ASN A 22 -10.82 -4.97 -0.90
C ASN A 22 -9.50 -5.74 -0.82
N PHE A 23 -8.95 -6.07 -1.98
CA PHE A 23 -7.59 -6.56 -2.13
C PHE A 23 -6.59 -5.39 -2.16
N VAL A 24 -5.60 -5.56 -1.30
CA VAL A 24 -4.33 -4.88 -1.14
C VAL A 24 -3.26 -5.28 -2.15
N SER A 25 -2.69 -4.46 -3.02
CA SER A 25 -1.34 -4.77 -3.54
C SER A 25 -0.44 -3.54 -3.59
N GLN A 26 0.84 -3.76 -3.33
CA GLN A 26 1.84 -2.69 -3.36
C GLN A 26 3.18 -3.19 -3.90
N VAL A 27 3.90 -2.31 -4.57
CA VAL A 27 5.28 -2.52 -4.99
C VAL A 27 6.10 -1.28 -4.67
N GLY A 28 7.32 -1.47 -4.17
CA GLY A 28 8.14 -0.38 -3.65
C GLY A 28 9.61 -0.49 -4.02
N LEU A 29 10.25 0.66 -4.13
CA LEU A 29 11.69 0.82 -4.31
C LEU A 29 12.19 1.88 -3.32
N GLY A 30 13.28 1.55 -2.63
CA GLY A 30 13.85 2.44 -1.63
C GLY A 30 15.34 2.22 -1.42
N LEU A 31 15.91 3.17 -0.70
CA LEU A 31 17.29 3.22 -0.26
C LEU A 31 17.34 3.10 1.26
N GLN A 32 18.41 2.49 1.75
CA GLN A 32 18.70 2.38 3.17
C GLN A 32 20.06 3.01 3.47
N SER A 33 20.13 3.88 4.47
CA SER A 33 21.39 4.46 4.95
C SER A 33 21.61 4.14 6.43
N HIS A 34 22.85 3.83 6.77
CA HIS A 34 23.26 3.62 8.17
C HIS A 34 23.53 4.98 8.80
N GLN A 35 22.78 5.31 9.85
CA GLN A 35 23.02 6.54 10.64
C GLN A 35 23.92 6.27 11.85
N SER A 36 23.96 5.03 12.34
CA SER A 36 24.81 4.55 13.43
C SER A 36 24.97 3.03 13.33
N ALA A 37 25.72 2.42 14.25
CA ALA A 37 25.92 0.96 14.31
C ALA A 37 24.59 0.18 14.37
N ASN A 38 23.56 0.73 15.02
CA ASN A 38 22.28 0.05 15.23
C ASN A 38 21.08 0.78 14.60
N GLY A 39 21.30 1.93 13.95
CA GLY A 39 20.24 2.78 13.43
C GLY A 39 20.28 2.86 11.91
N GLN A 40 19.18 2.49 11.25
CA GLN A 40 19.04 2.60 9.79
C GLN A 40 17.89 3.54 9.43
N PHE A 41 18.15 4.45 8.50
CA PHE A 41 17.11 5.21 7.82
C PHE A 41 16.68 4.47 6.56
N ILE A 42 15.38 4.47 6.28
CA ILE A 42 14.81 3.91 5.06
C ILE A 42 13.95 4.99 4.41
N THR A 43 14.13 5.18 3.11
CA THR A 43 13.29 6.06 2.31
C THR A 43 13.04 5.48 0.92
N GLY A 44 11.89 5.77 0.34
CA GLY A 44 11.57 5.30 -1.00
C GLY A 44 10.20 5.71 -1.49
N PHE A 45 9.83 5.13 -2.62
CA PHE A 45 8.51 5.27 -3.22
C PHE A 45 7.81 3.93 -3.27
N HIS A 46 6.49 3.93 -3.16
CA HIS A 46 5.66 2.78 -3.46
C HIS A 46 4.54 3.15 -4.42
N TRP A 47 4.06 2.15 -5.16
CA TRP A 47 2.77 2.16 -5.83
C TRP A 47 1.82 1.24 -5.07
N LEU A 48 0.58 1.70 -4.88
CA LEU A 48 -0.49 1.01 -4.18
C LEU A 48 -1.68 0.85 -5.13
N HIS A 49 -2.19 -0.37 -5.24
CA HIS A 49 -3.42 -0.69 -5.93
C HIS A 49 -4.44 -1.25 -4.93
N VAL A 50 -5.67 -0.73 -4.99
CA VAL A 50 -6.80 -1.21 -4.18
C VAL A 50 -7.99 -1.45 -5.09
N SER A 51 -8.53 -2.66 -5.08
CA SER A 51 -9.77 -3.01 -5.79
C SER A 51 -10.46 -4.20 -5.13
N ASN A 52 -11.72 -4.45 -5.44
CA ASN A 52 -12.41 -5.67 -5.01
C ASN A 52 -12.45 -6.74 -6.09
N ASN A 53 -11.69 -6.57 -7.19
CA ASN A 53 -11.65 -7.47 -8.33
C ASN A 53 -13.04 -7.82 -8.90
N SER A 54 -13.99 -6.88 -8.83
CA SER A 54 -15.38 -7.08 -9.28
C SER A 54 -16.14 -8.19 -8.55
N LEU A 55 -15.73 -8.56 -7.33
CA LEU A 55 -16.47 -9.53 -6.50
C LEU A 55 -17.93 -9.12 -6.25
N ASN A 56 -18.22 -7.82 -6.28
CA ASN A 56 -19.55 -7.25 -6.07
C ASN A 56 -20.14 -6.66 -7.37
N GLY A 57 -19.70 -7.17 -8.52
CA GLY A 57 -20.07 -6.66 -9.84
C GLY A 57 -19.21 -5.47 -10.28
N SER A 58 -19.09 -5.28 -11.60
CA SER A 58 -18.23 -4.25 -12.20
C SER A 58 -18.64 -2.82 -11.80
N SER A 59 -19.94 -2.58 -11.59
CA SER A 59 -20.46 -1.29 -11.15
C SER A 59 -20.03 -0.88 -9.73
N HIS A 60 -19.54 -1.84 -8.93
CA HIS A 60 -19.02 -1.61 -7.58
C HIS A 60 -17.52 -1.88 -7.48
N ASN A 61 -16.76 -1.78 -8.58
CA ASN A 61 -15.31 -1.96 -8.57
C ASN A 61 -14.55 -0.75 -9.14
N PRO A 62 -14.72 0.45 -8.57
CA PRO A 62 -13.70 1.48 -8.75
C PRO A 62 -12.39 0.99 -8.12
N ASP A 63 -11.26 1.29 -8.74
CA ASP A 63 -9.93 1.04 -8.18
C ASP A 63 -9.25 2.34 -7.72
N ILE A 64 -8.37 2.23 -6.73
CA ILE A 64 -7.40 3.28 -6.40
C ILE A 64 -6.05 2.83 -6.92
N GLN A 65 -5.39 3.74 -7.63
CA GLN A 65 -3.97 3.69 -7.93
C GLN A 65 -3.33 4.90 -7.26
N ALA A 66 -2.36 4.66 -6.37
CA ALA A 66 -1.66 5.73 -5.69
C ALA A 66 -0.15 5.52 -5.74
N ILE A 67 0.60 6.61 -5.89
CA ILE A 67 2.05 6.63 -5.68
C ILE A 67 2.29 7.40 -4.37
N GLY A 68 3.06 6.80 -3.48
CA GLY A 68 3.39 7.37 -2.17
C GLY A 68 4.89 7.41 -1.93
N ILE A 69 5.30 8.31 -1.04
CA ILE A 69 6.65 8.35 -0.48
C ILE A 69 6.57 7.74 0.92
N TYR A 70 7.56 6.94 1.30
CA TYR A 70 7.69 6.45 2.66
C TYR A 70 9.05 6.83 3.26
N LEU A 71 9.03 7.06 4.57
CA LEU A 71 10.17 7.39 5.41
C LEU A 71 10.06 6.53 6.67
N GLY A 72 11.16 5.92 7.09
CA GLY A 72 11.16 5.01 8.22
C GLY A 72 12.50 4.98 8.94
N TRP A 73 12.43 4.65 10.23
CA TRP A 73 13.59 4.35 11.06
C TRP A 73 13.49 2.91 11.54
N ARG A 74 14.57 2.17 11.35
CA ARG A 74 14.75 0.89 12.02
C ARG A 74 15.51 1.14 13.32
N LEU A 75 14.83 0.90 14.42
CA LEU A 75 15.39 0.94 15.76
C LEU A 75 16.07 -0.41 16.09
N PRO A 76 16.98 -0.43 17.07
CA PRO A 76 17.59 -1.65 17.59
C PRO A 76 16.54 -2.67 18.08
#